data_AF-X1QZ49-F1
#
_entry.id   AF-X1QZ49-F1
#
_cell.length_a   1.000
_cell.length_b   1.000
_cell.length_c   1.000
_cell.angle_alpha   90.00
_cell.angle_beta   90.00
_cell.angle_gamma   90.00
#
_symmetry.space_group_name_H-M   'P 1'
#
loop_
_entity.id
_entity.type
_entity.pdbx_description
1 polymer ?
#
loop_
_entity_poly.entity_id
_entity_poly.type
_entity_poly.pdbx_seq_one_letter_code
_entity_poly.pdbx_strand_id
1 'polypeptide(L)' 'AFSRENLGGVVLLLPSLKAPTISELYNEDWFAVETIVDSEIVRDLIPLLQEAGAEGFIEYSLNKVI' A
#
# COMPACT_ATOMS: atom_id res chain seq x y z
N ALA A 1 3.94 4.97 2.11
CA ALA A 1 5.12 4.60 2.91
C ALA A 1 4.67 4.25 4.32
N PHE A 2 5.29 3.22 4.91
CA PHE A 2 4.95 2.67 6.22
C PHE A 2 6.22 2.48 7.04
N SER A 3 6.19 2.74 8.35
CA SER A 3 7.27 2.37 9.24
C SER A 3 7.33 0.84 9.43
N ARG A 4 8.50 0.32 9.82
CA ARG A 4 8.72 -1.11 10.10
C ARG A 4 7.69 -1.72 11.05
N GLU A 5 7.27 -0.97 12.08
CA GLU A 5 6.26 -1.41 13.06
C GLU A 5 4.86 -1.58 12.47
N ASN A 6 4.48 -0.74 11.50
CA ASN A 6 3.15 -0.72 10.90
C ASN A 6 3.02 -1.67 9.70
N LEU A 7 4.15 -2.12 9.12
CA LEU A 7 4.17 -2.98 7.94
C LEU A 7 3.38 -4.28 8.12
N GLY A 8 3.49 -4.93 9.29
CA GLY A 8 2.85 -6.22 9.55
C GLY A 8 1.32 -6.17 9.51
N GLY A 9 0.71 -5.13 10.10
CA GLY A 9 -0.74 -4.96 10.10
C GLY A 9 -1.27 -4.55 8.72
N VAL A 10 -0.52 -3.71 8.02
CA VAL A 10 -0.90 -3.17 6.71
C VAL A 10 -0.91 -4.25 5.63
N VAL A 11 0.09 -5.13 5.59
CA VAL A 11 0.17 -6.22 4.60
C VAL A 11 -1.07 -7.13 4.67
N LEU A 12 -1.71 -7.26 5.83
CA LEU A 12 -2.95 -8.03 6.00
C LEU A 12 -4.19 -7.31 5.47
N LEU A 13 -4.16 -5.98 5.41
CA LEU A 13 -5.28 -5.15 4.95
C LEU A 13 -5.30 -4.98 3.43
N LEU A 14 -4.18 -5.21 2.75
CA LEU A 14 -4.07 -4.97 1.32
C LEU A 14 -4.66 -6.14 0.51
N PRO A 15 -5.76 -5.93 -0.23
CA PRO A 15 -6.16 -6.88 -1.24
C PRO A 15 -5.11 -6.87 -2.34
N SER A 16 -4.55 -8.03 -2.67
CA SER A 16 -3.58 -8.16 -3.75
C SER A 16 -3.99 -9.28 -4.70
N LEU A 17 -3.79 -9.05 -6.00
CA LEU A 17 -3.97 -10.07 -7.04
C LEU A 17 -2.95 -11.21 -6.94
N LYS A 18 -1.79 -10.99 -6.31
CA LYS A 18 -0.71 -12.00 -6.12
C LYS A 18 0.03 -11.82 -4.79
N ALA A 19 0.65 -10.66 -4.59
CA ALA A 19 1.25 -10.19 -3.34
C ALA A 19 1.52 -8.68 -3.46
N PRO A 20 1.44 -7.89 -2.38
CA PRO A 20 1.93 -6.51 -2.41
C PRO A 20 3.44 -6.48 -2.59
N THR A 21 3.95 -5.55 -3.41
CA THR A 21 5.38 -5.29 -3.52
C THR A 21 5.81 -4.43 -2.34
N ILE A 22 6.85 -4.85 -1.63
CA ILE A 22 7.39 -4.13 -0.48
C ILE A 22 8.85 -3.79 -0.77
N SER A 23 9.18 -2.51 -0.74
CA SER A 23 10.52 -1.98 -1.00
C SER A 23 10.97 -1.11 0.18
N GLU A 24 12.15 -1.37 0.72
CA GLU A 24 12.74 -0.55 1.78
C GLU A 24 13.24 0.79 1.20
N LEU A 25 12.89 1.89 1.85
CA LEU A 25 13.33 3.23 1.46
C LEU A 25 14.76 3.46 1.92
N TYR A 26 15.50 4.31 1.20
CA TYR A 26 16.92 4.50 1.45
C TYR A 26 17.20 5.10 2.83
N ASN A 27 17.94 4.34 3.65
CA ASN A 27 18.51 4.78 4.93
C ASN A 27 17.48 5.21 5.98
N GLU A 28 16.27 4.67 5.91
CA GLU A 28 15.14 4.94 6.82
C GLU A 28 14.42 3.62 7.18
N ASP A 29 13.82 3.53 8.38
CA ASP A 29 12.96 2.39 8.80
C ASP A 29 11.58 2.41 8.12
N TRP A 30 11.53 2.87 6.87
CA TRP A 30 10.32 3.09 6.09
C TRP A 30 10.28 2.20 4.86
N PHE A 31 9.07 1.76 4.52
CA PHE A 31 8.78 0.84 3.44
C PHE A 31 7.79 1.47 2.46
N ALA A 32 8.13 1.47 1.19
CA ALA A 32 7.17 1.65 0.12
C ALA A 32 6.41 0.33 -0.07
N VAL A 33 5.08 0.41 -0.06
CA VAL A 33 4.21 -0.73 -0.33
C VAL A 33 3.33 -0.38 -1.51
N GLU A 34 3.37 -1.23 -2.53
CA GLU A 34 2.59 -1.08 -3.75
C GLU A 34 1.66 -2.29 -3.90
N THR A 35 0.39 -2.04 -4.19
CA THR A 35 -0.58 -3.09 -4.48
C THR A 35 -1.49 -2.66 -5.61
N ILE A 36 -2.00 -3.65 -6.36
CA ILE A 36 -3.02 -3.44 -7.37
C ILE A 36 -4.35 -3.80 -6.75
N VAL A 37 -5.26 -2.84 -6.72
CA VAL A 37 -6.59 -2.92 -6.12
C VAL A 37 -7.64 -2.50 -7.12
N ASP A 38 -8.87 -2.95 -6.91
CA ASP A 38 -10.00 -2.46 -7.70
C ASP A 38 -10.27 -0.98 -7.36
N SER A 39 -10.61 -0.16 -8.36
CA SER A 39 -10.84 1.27 -8.14
C SER A 39 -12.04 1.53 -7.23
N GLU A 40 -13.01 0.61 -7.16
CA GLU A 40 -14.17 0.73 -6.28
C GLU A 40 -13.77 0.69 -4.80
N ILE A 41 -12.73 -0.07 -4.45
CA ILE A 41 -12.30 -0.26 -3.05
C ILE A 41 -11.29 0.78 -2.57
N VAL A 42 -10.70 1.58 -3.47
CA VAL A 42 -9.69 2.60 -3.12
C VAL A 42 -10.25 3.61 -2.13
N ARG A 43 -11.52 4.00 -2.30
CA ARG A 43 -12.18 5.02 -1.47
C ARG A 43 -12.35 4.58 -0.02
N ASP A 44 -12.57 3.29 0.21
CA ASP A 44 -12.68 2.70 1.55
C ASP A 44 -11.31 2.31 2.12
N LEU A 45 -10.36 1.95 1.25
CA LEU A 45 -9.05 1.46 1.66
C LEU A 45 -8.11 2.59 2.10
N ILE A 46 -8.09 3.75 1.43
CA ILE A 46 -7.19 4.86 1.78
C ILE A 46 -7.37 5.31 3.25
N PRO A 47 -8.60 5.55 3.76
CA PRO A 47 -8.81 5.90 5.17
C PRO A 47 -8.26 4.84 6.14
N LEU A 48 -8.49 3.55 5.87
CA LEU A 48 -7.99 2.46 6.71
C LEU A 48 -6.46 2.42 6.75
N LEU A 49 -5.81 2.68 5.61
CA LEU A 49 -4.36 2.75 5.53
C LEU A 49 -3.82 3.98 6.28
N GLN A 50 -4.50 5.13 6.20
CA GLN A 50 -4.15 6.31 6.98
C GLN A 50 -4.22 6.05 8.49
N GLU A 51 -5.29 5.39 8.96
CA GLU A 51 -5.43 4.99 10.36
C GLU A 51 -4.35 3.99 10.80
N ALA A 52 -3.89 3.15 9.87
CA ALA A 52 -2.77 2.22 10.09
C ALA A 52 -1.37 2.89 10.00
N GLY A 53 -1.31 4.23 9.86
CA GLY A 53 -0.05 4.98 9.83
C GLY A 53 0.64 5.02 8.46
N ALA A 54 -0.11 4.81 7.38
CA ALA A 54 0.38 5.05 6.02
C ALA A 54 0.52 6.54 5.73
N GLU A 55 1.62 6.92 5.10
CA GLU A 55 1.84 8.28 4.60
C GLU A 55 2.27 8.29 3.14
N GLY A 56 2.04 9.39 2.42
CA GLY A 56 2.53 9.54 1.04
C GLY A 56 1.90 8.55 0.05
N PHE A 57 0.58 8.64 -0.14
CA PHE A 57 -0.14 7.81 -1.10
C PHE A 57 0.09 8.30 -2.53
N ILE A 58 0.31 7.35 -3.43
CA ILE A 58 0.39 7.60 -4.87
C ILE A 58 -0.49 6.55 -5.56
N GLU A 59 -1.48 7.00 -6.31
CA GLU A 59 -2.40 6.16 -7.06
C GLU A 59 -2.14 6.33 -8.56
N TYR A 60 -2.10 5.21 -9.29
CA TYR A 60 -2.01 5.19 -10.74
C TYR A 60 -3.09 4.27 -11.32
N SER A 61 -3.94 4.81 -12.19
CA SER A 61 -4.91 4.01 -12.93
C SER A 61 -4.21 3.19 -14.02
N LEU A 62 -4.41 1.87 -13.99
CA LEU A 62 -3.88 0.97 -15.02
C LEU A 62 -4.73 1.06 -16.29
N ASN A 63 -4.14 1.54 -17.39
CA ASN A 63 -4.83 1.65 -18.67
C ASN A 63 -4.88 0.33 -19.45
N LYS A 64 -3.91 -0.57 -19.21
CA LYS A 64 -3.80 -1.86 -19.91
C LYS A 64 -3.10 -2.88 -19.01
N VAL A 65 -3.75 -4.01 -18.80
CA VAL A 65 -3.18 -5.22 -18.19
C VAL A 65 -3.06 -6.26 -19.31
N ILE A 66 -1.88 -6.86 -19.49
CA ILE A 66 -1.58 -7.83 -20.57
C ILE A 66 -1.33 -9.20 -19.97
#